data_AF-A0A7S1S555-F1
#
_entry.id   AF-A0A7S1S555-F1
#
_cell.length_a   1.000
_cell.length_b   1.000
_cell.length_c   1.000
_cell.angle_alpha   90.00
_cell.angle_beta   90.00
_cell.angle_gamma   90.00
#
_symmetry.space_group_name_H-M   'P 1'
#
loop_
_entity.id
_entity.type
_entity.pdbx_description
1 polymer ?
#
loop_
_entity_poly.entity_id
_entity_poly.type
_entity_poly.pdbx_seq_one_letter_code
_entity_poly.pdbx_strand_id
1 'polypeptide(L)'
;GRRPLLSDRQVANVVERINEHLDVPLVPESIEGAALNTLVSTLNRRLRGALLTFCDRGWVNAVELLLDESIDRKTKTQEVSAVLRHSFRDPLAKALTGIVDSVLEAPGFVADKLLQVSKYIVNQITEELIESAEDGLEDVGLSISMTDADGKDA
;
A
#
# COMPACT_ATOMS: atom_id res chain seq x y z
N GLY A 1 17.65 -15.66 -9.79
CA GLY A 1 16.22 -15.43 -10.11
C GLY A 1 15.68 -14.41 -9.14
N ARG A 2 14.78 -13.51 -9.57
CA ARG A 2 14.12 -12.57 -8.64
C ARG A 2 13.28 -13.38 -7.63
N ARG A 3 13.28 -12.95 -6.36
CA ARG A 3 12.49 -13.58 -5.29
C ARG A 3 10.99 -13.52 -5.66
N PRO A 4 10.22 -14.61 -5.50
CA PRO A 4 8.76 -14.58 -5.66
C PRO A 4 8.13 -13.55 -4.73
N LEU A 5 7.01 -12.96 -5.14
CA LEU A 5 6.34 -11.92 -4.36
C LEU A 5 5.46 -12.53 -3.26
N LEU A 6 4.68 -13.55 -3.60
CA LEU A 6 3.85 -14.32 -2.67
C LEU A 6 4.64 -15.46 -2.02
N SER A 7 4.35 -15.75 -0.76
CA SER A 7 4.82 -16.95 -0.05
C SER A 7 4.19 -18.23 -0.63
N ASP A 8 4.81 -19.38 -0.39
CA ASP A 8 4.26 -20.67 -0.86
C ASP A 8 2.85 -20.93 -0.28
N ARG A 9 2.60 -20.47 0.96
CA ARG A 9 1.28 -20.52 1.59
C ARG A 9 0.26 -19.66 0.84
N GLN A 10 0.63 -18.43 0.51
CA GLN A 10 -0.24 -17.52 -0.26
C GLN A 10 -0.49 -18.05 -1.68
N VAL A 11 0.50 -18.68 -2.31
CA VAL A 11 0.33 -19.36 -3.60
C VAL A 11 -0.68 -20.50 -3.48
N ALA A 12 -0.56 -21.36 -2.46
CA ALA A 12 -1.49 -22.45 -2.22
C ALA A 12 -2.94 -21.95 -2.03
N ASN A 13 -3.13 -20.88 -1.24
CA ASN A 13 -4.45 -20.28 -1.04
C ASN A 13 -5.04 -19.72 -2.34
N VAL A 14 -4.21 -19.13 -3.22
CA VAL A 14 -4.67 -18.65 -4.54
C VAL A 14 -5.08 -19.83 -5.42
N VAL A 15 -4.29 -20.90 -5.43
CA VAL A 15 -4.60 -22.12 -6.19
C VAL A 15 -5.92 -22.73 -5.74
N GLU A 16 -6.14 -22.88 -4.44
CA GLU A 16 -7.38 -23.41 -3.87
C GLU A 16 -8.59 -22.59 -4.31
N ARG A 17 -8.54 -21.26 -4.15
CA ARG A 17 -9.63 -20.37 -4.57
C ARG A 17 -9.91 -20.42 -6.06
N ILE A 18 -8.88 -20.58 -6.90
CA ILE A 18 -9.05 -20.73 -8.35
C ILE A 18 -9.71 -22.08 -8.65
N ASN A 19 -9.26 -23.14 -8.01
CA ASN A 19 -9.78 -24.50 -8.16
C ASN A 19 -11.24 -24.60 -7.73
N GLU A 20 -11.68 -23.87 -6.70
CA GLU A 20 -13.10 -23.79 -6.30
C GLU A 20 -14.02 -23.22 -7.38
N HIS A 21 -13.48 -22.45 -8.33
CA HIS A 21 -14.25 -21.78 -9.38
C HIS A 21 -14.06 -22.41 -10.77
N LEU A 22 -13.11 -23.33 -10.91
CA LEU A 22 -12.92 -24.11 -12.12
C LEU A 22 -13.49 -25.50 -11.89
N ASP A 23 -14.45 -25.86 -12.71
CA ASP A 23 -14.87 -27.26 -12.88
C ASP A 23 -14.55 -27.62 -14.32
N VAL A 24 -13.40 -28.27 -14.54
CA VAL A 24 -12.97 -28.71 -15.88
C VAL A 24 -13.44 -30.15 -16.09
N PRO A 25 -14.43 -30.39 -16.97
CA PRO A 25 -14.93 -31.74 -17.19
C PRO A 25 -13.80 -32.67 -17.63
N LEU A 26 -13.77 -33.88 -17.07
CA LEU A 26 -12.82 -34.96 -17.39
C LEU A 26 -11.37 -34.75 -16.91
N VAL A 27 -11.09 -33.70 -16.13
CA VAL A 27 -9.78 -33.53 -15.48
C VAL A 27 -9.90 -33.90 -14.00
N PRO A 28 -9.07 -34.84 -13.49
CA PRO A 28 -9.00 -35.10 -12.06
C PRO A 28 -8.50 -33.87 -11.28
N GLU A 29 -9.13 -33.54 -10.15
CA GLU A 29 -8.76 -32.41 -9.29
C GLU A 29 -7.27 -32.36 -8.92
N SER A 30 -6.63 -33.53 -8.76
CA SER A 30 -5.20 -33.60 -8.44
C SER A 30 -4.30 -33.12 -9.58
N ILE A 31 -4.70 -33.36 -10.83
CA ILE A 31 -3.99 -32.91 -12.03
C ILE A 31 -4.24 -31.40 -12.22
N GLU A 32 -5.48 -30.96 -11.98
CA GLU A 32 -5.85 -29.56 -12.03
C GLU A 32 -5.07 -28.73 -11.01
N GLY A 33 -5.06 -29.13 -9.74
CA GLY A 33 -4.31 -28.46 -8.68
C GLY A 33 -2.81 -28.38 -8.97
N ALA A 34 -2.21 -29.44 -9.54
CA ALA A 34 -0.80 -29.43 -9.93
C ALA A 34 -0.51 -28.46 -11.09
N ALA A 35 -1.40 -28.41 -12.09
CA ALA A 35 -1.29 -27.48 -13.21
C ALA A 35 -1.46 -26.02 -12.75
N LEU A 36 -2.47 -25.75 -11.92
CA LEU A 36 -2.72 -24.44 -11.32
C LEU A 36 -1.53 -23.98 -10.46
N ASN A 37 -0.99 -24.85 -9.60
CA ASN A 37 0.17 -24.52 -8.78
C ASN A 37 1.39 -24.14 -9.63
N THR A 38 1.64 -24.89 -10.72
CA THR A 38 2.73 -24.60 -11.65
C THR A 38 2.53 -23.23 -12.34
N LEU A 39 1.30 -22.94 -12.75
CA LEU A 39 0.94 -21.69 -13.40
C LEU A 39 1.09 -20.50 -12.44
N VAL A 40 0.44 -20.56 -11.27
CA VAL A 40 0.49 -19.50 -10.25
C VAL A 40 1.92 -19.25 -9.79
N SER A 41 2.71 -20.30 -9.53
CA SER A 41 4.14 -20.17 -9.17
C SER A 41 4.97 -19.50 -10.27
N THR A 42 4.65 -19.77 -11.54
CA THR A 42 5.32 -19.14 -12.68
C THR A 42 4.95 -17.67 -12.83
N LEU A 43 3.67 -17.32 -12.63
CA LEU A 43 3.20 -15.94 -12.61
C LEU A 43 3.79 -15.17 -11.42
N ASN A 44 3.81 -15.75 -10.22
CA ASN A 44 4.37 -15.13 -9.01
C ASN A 44 5.85 -14.73 -9.19
N ARG A 45 6.66 -15.57 -9.85
CA ARG A 45 8.06 -15.25 -10.20
C ARG A 45 8.21 -14.05 -11.14
N ARG A 46 7.19 -13.73 -11.93
CA ARG A 46 7.17 -12.61 -12.88
C ARG A 46 6.42 -11.40 -12.33
N LEU A 47 5.57 -11.58 -11.34
CA LEU A 47 4.65 -10.59 -10.80
C LEU A 47 5.35 -9.30 -10.38
N ARG A 48 6.43 -9.38 -9.61
CA ARG A 48 7.23 -8.21 -9.22
C ARG A 48 7.72 -7.41 -10.43
N GLY A 49 8.20 -8.12 -11.46
CA GLY A 49 8.66 -7.49 -12.70
C GLY A 49 7.54 -6.79 -13.45
N ALA A 50 6.35 -7.41 -13.50
CA ALA A 50 5.17 -6.81 -14.09
C ALA A 50 4.67 -5.60 -13.29
N LEU A 51 4.65 -5.65 -11.95
CA LEU A 51 4.25 -4.49 -11.13
C LEU A 51 5.15 -3.27 -11.38
N LEU A 52 6.45 -3.49 -11.53
CA LEU A 52 7.41 -2.42 -11.84
C LEU A 52 7.23 -1.78 -13.23
N THR A 53 6.41 -2.35 -14.12
CA THR A 53 6.07 -1.69 -15.41
C THR A 53 4.91 -0.71 -15.28
N PHE A 54 4.12 -0.81 -14.21
CA PHE A 54 2.92 0.03 -14.01
C PHE A 54 3.05 0.96 -12.80
N CYS A 55 3.81 0.54 -11.79
CA CYS A 55 3.94 1.24 -10.53
C CYS A 55 5.39 1.69 -10.31
N ASP A 56 5.56 2.85 -9.66
CA ASP A 56 6.86 3.22 -9.10
C ASP A 56 7.32 2.16 -8.09
N ARG A 57 8.63 2.01 -7.96
CA ARG A 57 9.29 1.16 -6.98
C ARG A 57 8.79 1.41 -5.56
N GLY A 58 8.43 2.65 -5.19
CA GLY A 58 7.83 2.95 -3.88
C GLY A 58 6.58 2.09 -3.63
N TRP A 59 5.62 2.11 -4.54
CA TRP A 59 4.39 1.31 -4.45
C TRP A 59 4.64 -0.19 -4.48
N VAL A 60 5.59 -0.66 -5.29
CA VAL A 60 5.97 -2.08 -5.30
C VAL A 60 6.55 -2.50 -3.95
N ASN A 61 7.35 -1.65 -3.30
CA ASN A 61 7.87 -1.92 -1.96
C ASN A 61 6.74 -1.96 -0.91
N ALA A 62 5.74 -1.08 -0.99
CA ALA A 62 4.58 -1.14 -0.10
C ALA A 62 3.82 -2.47 -0.25
N VAL A 63 3.58 -2.92 -1.48
CA VAL A 63 2.94 -4.23 -1.72
C VAL A 63 3.78 -5.38 -1.15
N GLU A 64 5.10 -5.32 -1.28
CA GLU A 64 6.01 -6.32 -0.68
C GLU A 64 5.91 -6.36 0.84
N LEU A 65 5.92 -5.20 1.49
CA LEU A 65 5.76 -5.09 2.94
C LEU A 65 4.42 -5.65 3.42
N LEU A 66 3.34 -5.34 2.70
CA LEU A 66 2.01 -5.86 3.02
C LEU A 66 1.95 -7.39 2.92
N LEU A 67 2.57 -7.97 1.89
CA LEU A 67 2.57 -9.41 1.63
C LEU A 67 3.55 -10.20 2.51
N ASP A 68 4.53 -9.55 3.15
CA ASP A 68 5.54 -10.23 3.97
C ASP A 68 4.94 -10.73 5.30
N GLU A 69 4.61 -12.02 5.39
CA GLU A 69 4.03 -12.63 6.60
C GLU A 69 4.98 -12.66 7.82
N SER A 70 6.26 -12.33 7.65
CA SER A 70 7.24 -12.33 8.74
C SER A 70 7.33 -11.02 9.52
N ILE A 71 6.81 -9.93 8.95
CA ILE A 71 6.81 -8.60 9.57
C ILE A 71 5.54 -8.46 10.39
N ASP A 72 5.66 -8.00 11.63
CA ASP A 72 4.51 -7.76 12.46
C ASP A 72 3.67 -6.58 11.94
N ARG A 73 2.40 -6.60 12.32
CA ARG A 73 1.38 -5.66 11.87
C ARG A 73 1.78 -4.19 12.11
N LYS A 74 2.33 -3.87 13.29
CA LYS A 74 2.69 -2.49 13.65
C LYS A 74 3.84 -1.98 12.79
N THR A 75 4.87 -2.80 12.61
CA THR A 75 6.00 -2.47 11.74
C THR A 75 5.54 -2.29 10.29
N LYS A 76 4.64 -3.14 9.79
CA LYS A 76 4.06 -2.96 8.45
C LYS A 76 3.36 -1.62 8.27
N THR A 77 2.50 -1.22 9.21
CA THR A 77 1.81 0.07 9.14
C THR A 77 2.81 1.21 9.07
N GLN A 78 3.81 1.23 9.95
CA GLN A 78 4.84 2.27 9.98
C GLN A 78 5.62 2.37 8.66
N GLU A 79 6.02 1.24 8.09
CA GLU A 79 6.77 1.21 6.84
C GLU A 79 5.90 1.60 5.63
N VAL A 80 4.64 1.15 5.58
CA VAL A 80 3.69 1.55 4.53
C VAL A 80 3.36 3.04 4.61
N SER A 81 3.13 3.57 5.82
CA SER A 81 2.98 5.00 6.09
C SER A 81 4.16 5.82 5.57
N ALA A 82 5.39 5.35 5.80
CA ALA A 82 6.58 6.00 5.29
C ALA A 82 6.60 6.02 3.75
N VAL A 83 6.20 4.92 3.10
CA VAL A 83 6.07 4.86 1.64
C VAL A 83 4.99 5.81 1.13
N LEU A 84 3.83 5.88 1.78
CA LEU A 84 2.74 6.80 1.42
C LEU A 84 3.19 8.26 1.53
N ARG A 85 3.87 8.61 2.63
CA ARG A 85 4.39 9.96 2.84
C ARG A 85 5.38 10.35 1.74
N HIS A 86 6.35 9.48 1.45
CA HIS A 86 7.39 9.76 0.46
C HIS A 86 6.89 9.73 -0.99
N SER A 87 6.05 8.76 -1.33
CA SER A 87 5.65 8.49 -2.72
C SER A 87 4.41 9.28 -3.15
N PHE A 88 3.62 9.78 -2.19
CA PHE A 88 2.36 10.47 -2.46
C PHE A 88 2.31 11.86 -1.83
N ARG A 89 2.42 11.98 -0.50
CA ARG A 89 2.24 13.25 0.21
C ARG A 89 3.27 14.30 -0.19
N ASP A 90 4.56 13.97 -0.20
CA ASP A 90 5.62 14.92 -0.54
C ASP A 90 5.51 15.43 -1.99
N PRO A 91 5.33 14.57 -3.02
CA PRO A 91 5.07 15.03 -4.38
C PRO A 91 3.81 15.89 -4.51
N LEU A 92 2.73 15.50 -3.84
CA LEU A 92 1.45 16.23 -3.88
C LEU A 92 1.58 17.61 -3.22
N ALA A 93 2.18 17.69 -2.04
CA ALA A 93 2.42 18.95 -1.34
C ALA A 93 3.30 19.88 -2.17
N LYS A 94 4.33 19.35 -2.82
CA LYS A 94 5.19 20.10 -3.73
C LYS A 94 4.41 20.63 -4.95
N ALA A 95 3.59 19.79 -5.58
CA ALA A 95 2.79 20.18 -6.74
C ALA A 95 1.76 21.26 -6.39
N LEU A 96 1.02 21.09 -5.29
CA LEU A 96 0.04 22.07 -4.81
C LEU A 96 0.69 23.38 -4.39
N THR A 97 1.86 23.32 -3.74
CA THR A 97 2.64 24.53 -3.41
C THR A 97 3.07 25.28 -4.67
N GLY A 98 3.51 24.56 -5.71
CA GLY A 98 3.87 25.18 -6.99
C GLY A 98 2.69 25.88 -7.67
N ILE A 99 1.47 25.33 -7.55
CA ILE A 99 0.25 25.97 -8.06
C ILE A 99 -0.05 27.25 -7.27
N VAL A 100 0.02 27.20 -5.94
CA VAL A 100 -0.16 28.37 -5.08
C VAL A 100 0.83 29.47 -5.43
N ASP A 101 2.12 29.14 -5.58
CA ASP A 101 3.18 30.08 -5.94
C ASP A 101 2.90 30.73 -7.30
N SER A 102 2.27 30.02 -8.25
CA SER A 102 1.91 30.54 -9.58
C SER A 102 0.66 31.45 -9.60
N VAL A 103 -0.22 31.34 -8.60
CA VAL A 103 -1.49 32.07 -8.54
C VAL A 103 -1.36 33.35 -7.69
N LEU A 104 -0.54 33.32 -6.64
CA LEU A 104 -0.34 34.45 -5.74
C LEU A 104 0.73 35.42 -6.29
N GLU A 105 0.37 36.17 -7.34
CA GLU A 105 1.12 37.37 -7.74
C GLU A 105 0.66 38.57 -6.89
N ALA A 106 1.16 38.69 -5.66
CA ALA A 106 0.86 39.84 -4.81
C ALA A 106 2.18 40.56 -4.41
N PRO A 107 2.23 41.90 -4.45
CA PRO A 107 3.40 42.64 -3.96
C PRO A 107 3.35 42.88 -2.44
N GLY A 108 4.50 42.75 -1.79
CA GLY A 108 4.74 43.19 -0.41
C GLY A 108 4.35 42.19 0.69
N PHE A 109 4.34 42.66 1.94
CA PHE A 109 4.18 41.84 3.16
C PHE A 109 2.92 40.96 3.20
N VAL A 110 1.84 41.39 2.53
CA VAL A 110 0.58 40.62 2.45
C VAL A 110 0.78 39.33 1.65
N ALA A 111 1.62 39.36 0.62
CA ALA A 111 1.93 38.19 -0.20
C ALA A 111 2.69 37.13 0.59
N ASP A 112 3.69 37.52 1.38
CA ASP A 112 4.47 36.60 2.20
C ASP A 112 3.60 35.87 3.24
N LYS A 113 2.64 36.59 3.84
CA LYS A 113 1.69 36.01 4.80
C LYS A 113 0.69 35.08 4.14
N LEU A 114 0.13 35.48 2.99
CA LEU A 114 -0.76 34.61 2.22
C LEU A 114 -0.04 33.34 1.77
N LEU A 115 1.22 33.45 1.32
CA LEU A 115 2.02 32.30 0.92
C LEU A 115 2.29 31.33 2.08
N GLN A 116 2.59 31.85 3.28
CA GLN A 116 2.74 31.02 4.48
C GLN A 116 1.45 30.27 4.82
N VAL A 117 0.29 30.95 4.77
CA VAL A 117 -1.01 30.35 5.05
C VAL A 117 -1.36 29.30 4.00
N SER A 118 -1.12 29.56 2.71
CA SER A 118 -1.38 28.60 1.65
C SER A 118 -0.51 27.34 1.75
N LYS A 119 0.78 27.48 2.09
CA LYS A 119 1.67 26.34 2.37
C LYS A 119 1.17 25.52 3.55
N TYR A 120 0.69 26.18 4.61
CA TYR A 120 0.08 25.50 5.75
C TYR A 120 -1.18 24.73 5.34
N ILE A 121 -2.08 25.35 4.56
CA ILE A 121 -3.30 24.70 4.04
C ILE A 121 -2.96 23.46 3.21
N VAL A 122 -1.99 23.58 2.28
CA VAL A 122 -1.52 22.44 1.47
C VAL A 122 -1.03 21.31 2.36
N ASN A 123 -0.19 21.62 3.35
CA ASN A 123 0.31 20.62 4.29
C ASN A 123 -0.83 19.94 5.05
N GLN A 124 -1.79 20.69 5.58
CA GLN A 124 -2.94 20.14 6.32
C GLN A 124 -3.79 19.22 5.44
N ILE A 125 -4.12 19.64 4.21
CA ILE A 125 -4.87 18.78 3.27
C ILE A 125 -4.10 17.50 2.99
N THR A 126 -2.79 17.59 2.78
CA THR A 126 -1.98 16.39 2.48
C THR A 126 -1.78 15.48 3.68
N GLU A 127 -1.69 16.01 4.91
CA GLU A 127 -1.64 15.17 6.12
C GLU A 127 -2.97 14.45 6.35
N GLU A 128 -4.11 15.15 6.25
CA GLU A 128 -5.44 14.55 6.40
C GLU A 128 -5.65 13.38 5.43
N LEU A 129 -5.18 13.52 4.18
CA LEU A 129 -5.25 12.43 3.19
C LEU A 129 -4.40 11.22 3.58
N ILE A 130 -3.26 11.44 4.24
CA ILE A 130 -2.42 10.35 4.74
C ILE A 130 -3.04 9.71 5.97
N GLU A 131 -3.51 10.50 6.93
CA GLU A 131 -4.18 10.01 8.13
C GLU A 131 -5.41 9.18 7.76
N SER A 132 -6.26 9.65 6.84
CA SER A 132 -7.41 8.86 6.35
C SER A 132 -7.00 7.56 5.63
N ALA A 133 -5.87 7.56 4.92
CA ALA A 133 -5.35 6.35 4.29
C ALA A 133 -4.76 5.37 5.31
N GLU A 134 -4.13 5.89 6.37
CA GLU A 134 -3.64 5.12 7.51
C GLU A 134 -4.80 4.48 8.27
N ASP A 135 -5.85 5.25 8.58
CA ASP A 135 -7.10 4.75 9.21
C ASP A 135 -7.74 3.63 8.38
N GLY A 136 -7.79 3.78 7.05
CA GLY A 136 -8.29 2.73 6.16
C GLY A 136 -7.45 1.44 6.21
N LEU A 137 -6.14 1.54 6.43
CA LEU A 137 -5.29 0.38 6.68
C LEU A 137 -5.66 -0.28 8.03
N GLU A 138 -6.01 0.50 9.04
CA GLU A 138 -6.45 -0.02 10.34
C GLU A 138 -7.73 -0.86 10.19
N ASP A 139 -8.74 -0.32 9.48
CA ASP A 139 -10.06 -0.92 9.27
C ASP A 139 -10.03 -2.24 8.49
N VAL A 140 -9.14 -2.39 7.50
CA VAL A 140 -9.01 -3.64 6.72
C VAL A 140 -8.23 -4.74 7.43
N GLY A 141 -7.91 -4.56 8.71
CA GLY A 141 -7.21 -5.56 9.51
C GLY A 141 -5.69 -5.40 9.51
N LEU A 142 -5.14 -4.18 9.33
CA LEU A 142 -3.70 -3.90 9.41
C LEU A 142 -3.18 -3.06 10.62
N SER A 143 -3.95 -2.62 11.65
CA SER A 143 -3.41 -2.37 13.02
C SER A 143 -4.31 -2.68 14.26
N ILE A 144 -3.64 -2.95 15.39
CA ILE A 144 -4.12 -3.48 16.69
C ILE A 144 -5.10 -2.51 17.38
N SER A 145 -6.25 -3.00 17.84
CA SER A 145 -7.06 -2.31 18.85
C SER A 145 -6.18 -2.00 20.07
N MET A 146 -5.81 -0.74 20.27
CA MET A 146 -5.21 -0.27 21.52
C MET A 146 -6.22 -0.16 22.67
N THR A 147 -7.40 -0.82 22.58
CA THR A 147 -8.42 -0.75 23.62
C THR A 147 -8.27 -1.83 24.71
N ASP A 148 -7.36 -2.82 24.55
CA ASP A 148 -7.23 -3.93 25.51
C ASP A 148 -6.03 -3.81 26.48
N ALA A 149 -5.46 -2.62 26.66
CA ALA A 149 -4.32 -2.40 27.57
C ALA A 149 -4.67 -1.71 28.90
N ASP A 150 -5.96 -1.48 29.21
CA ASP A 150 -6.38 -0.87 30.49
C ASP A 150 -7.36 -1.76 31.28
N GLY A 151 -7.18 -3.08 31.18
CA GLY A 151 -7.70 -4.04 32.17
C GLY A 151 -6.93 -3.92 33.48
N LYS A 152 -7.12 -2.80 34.19
CA LYS A 152 -6.67 -2.63 35.57
C LYS A 152 -7.57 -3.46 36.48
N ASP A 153 -6.92 -4.34 37.23
CA ASP A 153 -7.47 -5.06 38.37
C ASP A 153 -8.36 -4.17 39.24
N ALA A 154 -9.59 -4.62 39.48
CA ALA A 154 -10.38 -4.35 40.67
C ALA A 154 -11.38 -5.49 40.90
#